data_AF-A0A821BTJ8-F1
#
_entry.id   AF-A0A821BTJ8-F1
#
_cell.length_a   1.000
_cell.length_b   1.000
_cell.length_c   1.000
_cell.angle_alpha   90.00
_cell.angle_beta   90.00
_cell.angle_gamma   90.00
#
_symmetry.space_group_name_H-M   'P 1'
#
loop_
_entity.id
_entity.type
_entity.pdbx_description
1 polymer ?
#
loop_
_entity_poly.entity_id
_entity_poly.type
_entity_poly.pdbx_seq_one_letter_code
_entity_poly.pdbx_strand_id
1 'polypeptide(L)' 'MKAKGLAPSKPEDLHHLIKKAVAIRKHLERNRKDKDSKFRLILVESRIHRLARYYKTKKVLPPTWKYESSTAAALLA' A
#
# COMPACT_ATOMS: atom_id res chain seq x y z
N MET A 1 -4.28 14.08 16.96
CA MET A 1 -4.95 13.58 15.73
C MET A 1 -6.16 12.67 15.99
N LYS A 2 -6.20 11.74 16.96
CA LYS A 2 -7.41 10.91 17.23
C LYS A 2 -8.60 11.65 17.86
N ALA A 3 -8.36 12.78 18.50
CA ALA A 3 -9.38 13.51 19.28
C ALA A 3 -10.32 14.42 18.46
N LYS A 4 -10.16 14.52 17.13
CA LYS A 4 -10.92 15.49 16.30
C LYS A 4 -11.67 14.88 15.11
N GLY A 5 -11.83 13.56 15.01
CA GLY A 5 -12.62 12.94 13.93
C GLY A 5 -12.03 13.05 12.51
N LEU A 6 -10.97 13.83 12.31
CA LEU A 6 -10.21 13.98 11.06
C LEU A 6 -9.22 12.82 10.78
N ALA A 7 -9.35 11.70 11.48
CA ALA A 7 -8.46 10.57 11.24
C ALA A 7 -8.75 10.02 9.84
N PRO A 8 -7.76 9.94 8.95
CA PRO A 8 -7.96 9.33 7.64
C PRO A 8 -8.47 7.90 7.84
N SER A 9 -9.46 7.50 7.05
CA SER A 9 -10.11 6.18 7.09
C SER A 9 -9.10 5.02 7.04
N LYS A 10 -7.93 5.27 6.44
CA LYS A 10 -6.81 4.35 6.36
C LYS A 10 -5.58 4.95 7.07
N PRO A 11 -4.76 4.12 7.73
CA PRO A 11 -3.48 4.56 8.27
C PRO A 11 -2.60 5.23 7.22
N GLU A 12 -2.04 6.38 7.56
CA GLU A 12 -1.28 7.24 6.66
C GLU A 12 -0.02 6.55 6.10
N ASP A 13 0.63 5.72 6.92
CA ASP A 13 1.76 4.87 6.53
C ASP A 13 1.41 3.87 5.43
N LEU A 14 0.23 3.23 5.52
CA LEU A 14 -0.25 2.28 4.53
C LEU A 14 -0.57 2.98 3.21
N HIS A 15 -1.21 4.16 3.27
CA HIS A 15 -1.54 4.97 2.10
C HIS A 15 -0.28 5.38 1.32
N HIS A 16 0.75 5.88 2.00
CA HIS A 16 2.00 6.29 1.34
C HIS A 16 2.74 5.13 0.67
N LEU A 17 2.73 3.94 1.28
CA LEU A 17 3.35 2.76 0.69
C LEU A 17 2.59 2.27 -0.56
N ILE A 18 1.26 2.28 -0.53
CA ILE A 18 0.44 1.95 -1.70
C ILE A 18 0.69 2.94 -2.83
N LYS A 19 0.75 4.25 -2.54
CA LYS A 19 1.09 5.29 -3.51
C LYS A 19 2.45 5.04 -4.17
N LYS A 20 3.46 4.67 -3.37
CA LYS A 20 4.79 4.33 -3.87
C LYS A 20 4.78 3.08 -4.76
N ALA A 21 4.03 2.04 -4.37
CA ALA A 21 3.90 0.81 -5.16
C ALA A 21 3.24 1.08 -6.52
N VAL A 22 2.17 1.87 -6.56
CA VAL A 22 1.49 2.27 -7.82
C VAL A 22 2.44 3.03 -8.74
N ALA A 23 3.22 3.97 -8.21
CA ALA A 23 4.20 4.72 -9.00
C ALA A 23 5.30 3.81 -9.60
N ILE A 24 5.85 2.88 -8.81
CA ILE A 24 6.88 1.95 -9.28
C ILE A 24 6.29 1.00 -10.34
N ARG A 25 5.05 0.54 -10.16
CA ARG A 25 4.38 -0.34 -11.11
C ARG A 25 4.17 0.36 -12.47
N LYS A 26 3.68 1.60 -12.46
CA LYS A 26 3.56 2.45 -13.66
C LYS A 26 4.90 2.69 -14.35
N HIS A 27 5.98 2.86 -13.60
CA HIS A 27 7.34 2.95 -14.16
C HIS A 27 7.75 1.65 -14.86
N LEU A 28 7.50 0.50 -14.23
CA LEU A 28 7.85 -0.83 -14.75
C LEU A 28 7.02 -1.26 -15.97
N GLU A 29 5.82 -0.72 -16.16
CA GLU A 29 5.01 -0.94 -17.38
C GLU A 29 5.78 -0.49 -18.63
N ARG A 30 6.47 0.65 -18.55
CA ARG A 30 7.31 1.19 -19.63
C ARG A 30 8.72 0.60 -19.61
N ASN A 31 9.28 0.39 -18.41
CA ASN A 31 10.67 -0.02 -18.20
C ASN A 31 10.77 -1.48 -17.71
N ARG A 32 10.25 -2.43 -18.49
CA ARG A 32 10.13 -3.84 -18.06
C ARG A 32 11.46 -4.53 -17.74
N LYS A 33 12.59 -4.02 -18.24
CA LYS A 33 13.94 -4.57 -18.01
C LYS A 33 14.61 -4.07 -16.72
N ASP A 34 14.04 -3.06 -16.05
CA ASP A 34 14.58 -2.51 -14.80
C ASP A 34 14.43 -3.51 -13.65
N LYS A 35 15.53 -4.18 -13.31
CA LYS A 35 15.58 -5.20 -12.25
C LYS A 35 15.61 -4.58 -10.85
N ASP A 36 16.23 -3.41 -10.69
CA ASP A 36 16.32 -2.74 -9.38
C ASP A 36 14.94 -2.24 -8.94
N SER A 37 14.18 -1.60 -9.85
CA SER A 37 12.82 -1.18 -9.56
C SER A 37 11.88 -2.36 -9.27
N LYS A 38 12.06 -3.51 -9.94
CA LYS A 38 11.32 -4.75 -9.61
C LYS A 38 11.62 -5.25 -8.20
N PHE A 39 12.90 -5.28 -7.82
CA PHE A 39 13.31 -5.66 -6.47
C PHE A 39 12.72 -4.71 -5.41
N ARG A 40 12.80 -3.40 -5.66
CA ARG A 40 12.22 -2.38 -4.78
C ARG A 40 10.70 -2.49 -4.68
N LEU A 41 9.99 -2.84 -5.75
CA LEU A 41 8.55 -3.10 -5.71
C LEU A 41 8.23 -4.24 -4.73
N ILE A 42 8.95 -5.37 -4.81
CA ILE A 42 8.77 -6.52 -3.92
C ILE A 42 8.96 -6.12 -2.44
N LEU A 43 9.97 -5.31 -2.14
CA LEU A 43 10.20 -4.81 -0.78
C LEU A 43 9.05 -3.93 -0.28
N VAL A 44 8.53 -3.03 -1.13
CA VAL A 44 7.41 -2.16 -0.78
C VAL A 44 6.14 -2.99 -0.54
N GLU A 45 5.82 -3.94 -1.42
CA GLU A 45 4.66 -4.81 -1.28
C GLU A 45 4.77 -5.70 -0.03
N SER A 46 5.96 -6.21 0.29
CA SER A 46 6.22 -6.95 1.53
C SER A 46 5.95 -6.10 2.78
N ARG A 47 6.31 -4.82 2.76
CA ARG A 47 6.01 -3.88 3.85
C ARG A 47 4.52 -3.61 3.97
N ILE A 48 3.80 -3.43 2.86
CA ILE A 48 2.35 -3.26 2.83
C ILE A 48 1.66 -4.46 3.48
N HIS A 49 2.02 -5.69 3.09
CA HIS A 49 1.44 -6.90 3.67
C HIS A 49 1.69 -7.01 5.18
N ARG A 50 2.89 -6.64 5.65
CA ARG A 50 3.21 -6.65 7.08
C ARG A 50 2.36 -5.65 7.87
N LEU A 51 2.24 -4.41 7.38
CA LEU A 51 1.41 -3.39 8.03
C LEU A 51 -0.07 -3.73 7.98
N ALA A 52 -0.55 -4.27 6.85
CA ALA A 52 -1.93 -4.73 6.73
C ALA A 52 -2.27 -5.80 7.77
N ARG A 53 -1.37 -6.76 8.03
CA ARG A 53 -1.54 -7.75 9.11
C ARG A 53 -1.64 -7.07 10.48
N TYR A 54 -0.72 -6.16 10.79
CA TYR A 54 -0.74 -5.40 12.05
C TYR A 54 -2.05 -4.64 12.27
N TYR A 55 -2.53 -3.93 11.26
CA TYR A 55 -3.76 -3.15 11.35
C TYR A 55 -5.02 -4.01 11.40
N LYS A 56 -5.01 -5.21 10.80
CA LYS A 56 -6.07 -6.21 10.99
C LYS A 56 -6.12 -6.70 12.43
N THR A 57 -4.98 -7.01 13.05
CA THR A 57 -4.91 -7.41 14.46
C THR A 57 -5.41 -6.30 15.39
N LYS A 58 -5.08 -5.03 15.10
CA LYS A 58 -5.55 -3.87 15.87
C LYS A 58 -6.99 -3.43 15.56
N LYS A 59 -7.74 -4.19 14.74
CA LYS A 59 -9.11 -3.88 14.29
C LYS A 59 -9.27 -2.51 13.63
N VAL A 60 -8.18 -1.97 13.09
CA VAL A 60 -8.19 -0.71 12.32
C VAL A 60 -8.61 -0.98 10.87
N LEU A 61 -8.29 -2.16 10.35
CA LEU A 61 -8.74 -2.62 9.04
C LEU A 61 -9.70 -3.81 9.18
N PRO A 62 -10.68 -3.95 8.27
CA PRO A 62 -11.50 -5.15 8.17
C PRO A 62 -10.62 -6.40 7.96
N PRO A 63 -10.97 -7.56 8.54
CA PRO A 63 -10.26 -8.81 8.30
C PRO A 63 -10.23 -9.23 6.82
N THR A 64 -11.28 -8.85 6.08
CA THR A 64 -11.43 -9.06 4.63
C THR A 64 -10.54 -8.15 3.79
N TRP A 65 -9.87 -7.17 4.39
CA TRP A 65 -9.00 -6.26 3.65
C TRP A 65 -7.78 -7.00 3.09
N LYS A 66 -7.60 -6.85 1.79
CA LYS A 66 -6.50 -7.43 1.01
C LYS A 66 -5.89 -6.37 0.11
N TYR A 67 -4.56 -6.36 0.05
CA TYR A 67 -3.84 -5.58 -0.94
C TYR A 67 -3.84 -6.35 -2.25
N GLU A 68 -4.49 -5.80 -3.26
CA GLU A 68 -4.47 -6.30 -4.63
C GLU A 68 -3.85 -5.24 -5.53
N SER A 69 -2.85 -5.65 -6.28
CA SER A 69 -2.06 -4.69 -7.06
C SER A 69 -2.82 -4.04 -8.21
N SER A 70 -3.84 -4.71 -8.73
CA SER A 70 -4.75 -4.20 -9.76
C SER A 70 -5.70 -3.13 -9.21
N THR A 71 -6.12 -3.25 -7.95
CA THR A 71 -7.03 -2.30 -7.29
C THR A 71 -6.30 -1.25 -6.45
N ALA A 72 -4.97 -1.32 -6.37
CA ALA A 72 -4.13 -0.42 -5.58
C ALA A 72 -4.34 1.06 -5.95
N ALA A 73 -4.59 1.37 -7.22
CA ALA A 73 -4.90 2.73 -7.67
C ALA A 73 -6.26 3.23 -7.13
N ALA A 74 -7.28 2.36 -7.10
CA ALA A 74 -8.60 2.68 -6.55
C ALA A 74 -8.59 2.84 -5.01
N LEU A 75 -7.57 2.33 -4.33
CA LEU A 75 -7.40 2.50 -2.88
C LEU A 75 -6.85 3.88 -2.48
N LEU A 76 -6.34 4.65 -3.44
CA LEU A 76 -5.78 6.00 -3.27
C LEU A 76 -6.74 7.13 -3.67
N ALA A 77 -7.80 6.79 -4.41
CA ALA A 77 -8.92 7.69 -4.73
C ALA A 77 -9.87 7.79 -3.53
#